data_AF-A0A950U2Y8-F1
#
_entry.id   AF-A0A950U2Y8-F1
#
_cell.length_a   1.000
_cell.length_b   1.000
_cell.length_c   1.000
_cell.angle_alpha   90.00
_cell.angle_beta   90.00
_cell.angle_gamma   90.00
#
_symmetry.space_group_name_H-M   'P 1'
#
loop_
_entity.id
_entity.type
_entity.pdbx_description
1 polymer ?
#
loop_
_entity_poly.entity_id
_entity_poly.type
_entity_poly.pdbx_seq_one_letter_code
_entity_poly.pdbx_strand_id
1 'polypeptide(L)'
;MLFAGVGLPAAAIRAQLASAVDAVIHVGRGHAGIRRVRSVAEVALDRRRLELRPLLIDAGDGRWSVDTPSRPRRRVATGGPGDVR
;
A
#
# COMPACT_ATOMS: atom_id res chain seq x y z
N MET A 1 5.35 -6.54 -24.50
CA MET A 1 6.35 -7.62 -24.40
C MET A 1 6.17 -8.31 -23.07
N LEU A 2 5.67 -9.55 -23.08
CA LEU A 2 5.38 -10.39 -21.91
C LEU A 2 6.57 -11.32 -21.70
N PHE A 3 7.23 -11.23 -20.54
CA PHE A 3 8.41 -12.04 -20.19
C PHE A 3 8.01 -13.49 -19.87
N ALA A 4 7.61 -14.25 -20.88
CA ALA A 4 7.42 -15.70 -20.77
C ALA A 4 8.79 -16.39 -20.88
N GLY A 5 9.43 -16.68 -19.73
CA GLY A 5 10.59 -17.60 -19.67
C GLY A 5 11.76 -17.16 -18.79
N VAL A 6 11.86 -15.87 -18.46
CA VAL A 6 12.78 -15.36 -17.44
C VAL A 6 11.90 -14.82 -16.33
N GLY A 7 11.95 -15.44 -15.13
CA GLY A 7 11.17 -14.96 -13.98
C GLY A 7 11.26 -13.44 -13.88
N LEU A 8 10.09 -12.78 -13.82
CA LEU A 8 9.99 -11.32 -13.85
C LEU A 8 11.10 -10.71 -12.98
N PRO A 9 11.97 -9.85 -13.54
CA PRO A 9 13.08 -9.28 -12.78
C PRO A 9 12.53 -8.70 -11.49
N ALA A 10 13.13 -9.05 -10.35
CA ALA A 10 12.57 -8.67 -9.05
C ALA A 10 12.33 -7.15 -8.93
N ALA A 11 13.13 -6.33 -9.64
CA ALA A 11 12.92 -4.89 -9.75
C ALA A 11 11.59 -4.50 -10.43
N ALA A 12 11.19 -5.22 -11.49
CA ALA A 12 9.92 -5.00 -12.20
C ALA A 12 8.72 -5.35 -11.31
N ILE A 13 8.80 -6.46 -10.57
CA ILE A 13 7.76 -6.84 -9.61
C ILE A 13 7.62 -5.78 -8.52
N ARG A 14 8.75 -5.30 -7.95
CA ARG A 14 8.71 -4.25 -6.92
C ARG A 14 8.11 -2.95 -7.45
N ALA A 15 8.44 -2.58 -8.69
CA ALA A 15 7.86 -1.41 -9.35
C ALA A 15 6.35 -1.58 -9.58
N GLN A 16 5.91 -2.76 -10.05
CA GLN A 16 4.49 -3.07 -10.22
C GLN A 16 3.73 -3.03 -8.89
N LEU A 17 4.25 -3.68 -7.85
CA LEU A 17 3.67 -3.66 -6.51
C LEU A 17 3.56 -2.25 -5.95
N ALA A 18 4.63 -1.46 -6.02
CA ALA A 18 4.61 -0.09 -5.57
C ALA A 18 3.67 0.78 -6.40
N SER A 19 3.42 0.47 -7.68
CA SER A 19 2.42 1.20 -8.47
C SER A 19 0.99 0.75 -8.18
N ALA A 20 0.78 -0.52 -7.85
CA ALA A 20 -0.56 -1.10 -7.70
C ALA A 20 -1.12 -0.92 -6.29
N VAL A 21 -0.27 -1.02 -5.27
CA VAL A 21 -0.63 -0.98 -3.85
C VAL A 21 -0.29 0.38 -3.27
N ASP A 22 -1.29 1.07 -2.71
CA ASP A 22 -1.09 2.37 -2.06
C ASP A 22 -0.74 2.22 -0.58
N ALA A 23 -1.39 1.27 0.12
CA ALA A 23 -1.18 1.05 1.54
C ALA A 23 -1.32 -0.43 1.93
N VAL A 24 -0.64 -0.81 3.01
CA VAL A 24 -0.75 -2.11 3.69
C VAL A 24 -1.32 -1.87 5.09
N ILE A 25 -2.30 -2.67 5.47
CA ILE A 25 -2.91 -2.66 6.80
C ILE A 25 -2.39 -3.86 7.58
N HIS A 26 -1.68 -3.61 8.68
CA HIS A 26 -1.28 -4.66 9.61
C HIS A 26 -2.38 -4.87 10.65
N VAL A 27 -2.89 -6.10 10.73
CA VAL A 27 -3.86 -6.53 11.73
C VAL A 27 -3.16 -7.47 12.70
N GLY A 28 -3.17 -7.11 13.98
CA GLY A 28 -2.60 -7.90 15.06
C GLY A 28 -3.69 -8.46 15.97
N ARG A 29 -3.34 -9.50 16.73
CA ARG A 29 -4.19 -10.07 17.78
C ARG A 29 -3.73 -9.56 19.14
N GLY A 30 -4.66 -9.01 19.94
CA GLY A 30 -4.37 -8.63 21.32
C GLY A 30 -4.47 -9.80 22.31
N HIS A 31 -4.15 -9.54 23.58
CA HIS A 31 -4.19 -10.53 24.67
C HIS A 31 -5.58 -11.20 24.83
N ALA A 32 -6.66 -10.45 24.57
CA ALA A 32 -8.03 -10.97 24.61
C ALA A 32 -8.46 -11.73 23.33
N GLY A 33 -7.54 -12.03 22.41
CA GLY A 33 -7.83 -12.73 21.16
C GLY A 33 -8.51 -11.86 20.07
N ILE A 34 -8.88 -10.63 20.39
CA ILE A 34 -9.51 -9.69 19.46
C ILE A 34 -8.50 -9.22 18.42
N ARG A 35 -8.88 -9.28 17.14
CA ARG A 35 -8.09 -8.75 16.01
C ARG A 35 -8.37 -7.25 15.85
N ARG A 36 -7.32 -6.45 15.79
CA ARG A 36 -7.40 -5.00 15.60
C ARG A 36 -6.36 -4.55 14.59
N VAL A 37 -6.68 -3.49 13.84
CA VAL A 37 -5.66 -2.79 13.05
C VAL A 37 -4.62 -2.26 14.02
N ARG A 38 -3.35 -2.49 13.69
CA ARG A 38 -2.19 -2.05 14.49
C ARG A 38 -1.38 -0.99 13.76
N SER A 39 -1.36 -1.07 12.44
CA SER A 39 -0.78 0.01 11.64
C SER A 39 -1.37 0.03 10.23
N VAL A 40 -1.31 1.21 9.63
CA VAL A 40 -1.51 1.42 8.20
C VAL A 40 -0.23 2.06 7.68
N ALA A 41 0.38 1.47 6.67
CA ALA A 41 1.61 1.97 6.08
C ALA A 41 1.43 2.24 4.59
N GLU A 42 1.88 3.39 4.12
CA GLU A 42 2.03 3.70 2.70
C GLU A 42 3.10 2.79 2.09
N VAL A 43 2.81 2.26 0.91
CA VAL A 43 3.77 1.48 0.12
C VAL A 43 4.51 2.43 -0.81
N ALA A 44 5.81 2.60 -0.56
CA ALA A 44 6.69 3.46 -1.35
C ALA A 44 7.78 2.65 -2.05
N LEU A 45 8.37 3.24 -3.09
CA LEU A 45 9.56 2.71 -3.74
C LEU A 45 10.68 3.74 -3.58
N ASP A 46 11.70 3.44 -2.79
CA ASP A 46 12.92 4.25 -2.68
C ASP A 46 14.09 3.50 -3.29
N ARG A 47 14.86 4.13 -4.19
CA ARG A 47 16.06 3.54 -4.84
C ARG A 47 15.90 2.07 -5.26
N ARG A 48 14.74 1.69 -5.82
CA ARG A 48 14.34 0.32 -6.26
C ARG A 48 14.07 -0.70 -5.13
N ARG A 49 13.93 -0.24 -3.89
CA ARG A 49 13.52 -0.99 -2.70
C ARG A 49 12.08 -0.64 -2.36
N LEU A 50 11.29 -1.68 -2.08
CA LEU A 50 9.95 -1.51 -1.53
C LEU A 50 10.07 -1.14 -0.06
N GLU A 51 9.44 -0.05 0.33
CA GLU A 51 9.45 0.46 1.71
C GLU A 51 8.02 0.65 2.20
N LEU A 52 7.82 0.37 3.49
CA LEU A 52 6.57 0.63 4.19
C LEU A 52 6.78 1.85 5.08
N ARG A 53 6.09 2.93 4.78
CA ARG A 53 6.12 4.18 5.57
C ARG A 53 4.88 4.22 6.44
N PRO A 54 4.99 4.11 7.78
CA PRO A 54 3.83 4.14 8.65
C PRO A 54 3.08 5.48 8.51
N LEU A 55 1.77 5.40 8.26
CA LEU A 55 0.86 6.55 8.31
C LEU A 55 0.06 6.57 9.60
N LEU A 56 -0.33 5.38 10.06
CA LEU A 56 -1.07 5.17 11.30
C LEU A 56 -0.37 4.09 12.10
N ILE A 57 -0.07 4.37 13.37
CA ILE A 57 0.43 3.37 14.32
C ILE A 57 -0.43 3.44 15.58
N ASP A 58 -0.97 2.28 15.98
CA ASP A 58 -1.68 2.12 17.25
C ASP A 58 -0.69 2.22 18.41
N ALA A 59 -0.89 3.21 19.30
CA ALA A 59 -0.08 3.41 20.49
C ALA A 59 -0.43 2.41 21.62
N GLY A 60 -1.49 1.61 21.46
CA GLY A 60 -1.92 0.58 22.40
C GLY A 60 -2.83 1.07 23.53
N ASP A 61 -2.97 2.38 23.70
CA ASP A 61 -3.88 3.05 24.64
C ASP A 61 -5.16 3.58 23.95
N GLY A 62 -5.39 3.19 22.70
CA GLY A 62 -6.49 3.68 21.86
C GLY A 62 -6.16 4.94 21.08
N ARG A 63 -4.97 5.52 21.25
CA ARG A 63 -4.49 6.63 20.42
C ARG A 63 -3.74 6.13 19.20
N TRP A 64 -3.72 6.97 18.18
CA TRP A 64 -3.00 6.72 16.95
C TRP A 64 -1.95 7.80 16.72
N SER A 65 -0.72 7.38 16.43
CA SER A 65 0.25 8.26 15.78
C SER A 65 -0.14 8.40 14.32
N VAL A 66 -0.20 9.64 13.82
CA VAL A 66 -0.65 9.96 12.46
C VAL A 66 0.45 10.70 11.71
N ASP A 67 0.76 10.25 10.50
CA ASP A 67 1.66 10.90 9.55
C ASP A 67 0.95 11.15 8.21
N THR A 68 1.53 12.00 7.37
CA THR A 68 0.94 12.42 6.10
C THR A 68 1.43 11.53 4.96
N PRO A 69 0.55 11.07 4.05
CA PRO A 69 0.96 10.38 2.84
C PRO A 69 1.96 11.20 2.03
N SER A 70 3.01 10.56 1.54
CA SER A 70 4.03 11.24 0.74
C SER A 70 3.74 11.25 -0.75
N ARG A 71 2.92 10.30 -1.20
CA ARG A 71 2.57 10.18 -2.61
C ARG A 71 1.50 11.19 -2.99
N PRO A 72 1.57 11.72 -4.22
CA PRO A 72 0.47 12.48 -4.79
C PRO A 72 -0.80 11.64 -4.82
N ARG A 73 -1.95 12.30 -4.65
CA ARG A 73 -3.26 11.68 -4.85
C ARG A 73 -3.30 10.97 -6.22
N ARG A 74 -3.70 9.70 -6.22
CA ARG A 74 -3.97 8.99 -7.46
C ARG A 74 -5.13 9.69 -8.17
N ARG A 75 -4.99 9.96 -9.47
CA ARG A 75 -6.12 10.47 -10.25
C ARG A 75 -7.21 9.41 -10.23
N VAL A 76 -8.41 9.79 -9.80
CA VAL A 76 -9.59 8.96 -10.04
C VAL A 76 -9.73 8.87 -11.54
N ALA A 77 -9.77 7.65 -12.08
CA ALA A 77 -10.11 7.46 -13.48
C ALA A 77 -11.51 8.05 -13.68
N THR A 78 -11.60 9.20 -14.36
CA THR A 78 -12.89 9.77 -14.75
C THR A 78 -13.42 8.89 -15.87
N GLY A 79 -14.18 7.85 -15.52
CA GLY A 79 -15.04 7.20 -16.49
C GLY A 79 -16.06 8.23 -16.97
N GLY A 80 -15.90 8.75 -18.18
CA GLY A 80 -16.96 9.50 -18.84
C GLY A 80 -18.13 8.55 -19.14
N PRO A 81 -19.38 8.92 -18.83
CA PRO A 81 -20.54 8.14 -19.25
C PRO A 81 -20.77 8.39 -20.74
N GLY A 82 -20.35 7.44 -21.59
CA GLY A 82 -20.51 7.58 -23.03
C GLY A 82 -20.22 6.34 -23.87
N ASP A 83 -20.21 5.12 -23.31
CA ASP A 83 -19.78 3.95 -24.08
C ASP A 83 -20.55 2.67 -23.73
N VAL A 84 -21.89 2.72 -23.89
CA VAL A 84 -22.71 1.63 -24.42
C VAL A 84 -23.96 2.28 -25.05
N ARG A 85 -24.03 2.33 -26.38
CA ARG A 85 -25.29 2.46 -27.13
C ARG A 85 -25.38 1.30 -28.10
#